data_AF-A0AAD4DUJ9-F1
#
_entry.id   AF-A0AAD4DUJ9-F1
#
_cell.length_a   1.000
_cell.length_b   1.000
_cell.length_c   1.000
_cell.angle_alpha   90.00
_cell.angle_beta   90.00
_cell.angle_gamma   90.00
#
_symmetry.space_group_name_H-M   'P 1'
#
loop_
_entity.id
_entity.type
_entity.pdbx_description
1 polymer ?
#
loop_
_entity_poly.entity_id
_entity_poly.type
_entity_poly.pdbx_seq_one_letter_code
_entity_poly.pdbx_strand_id
1 'polypeptide(L)'
;MLSCTDQFRSKKHPTFSKQSVDTTCHCVSRQEPFDFCISTSFSVRICRTYQSCTLTTFPDHDCQSNTGGIAYMLINIKATLIMLSVANRKSLLVEIKELIESKDFKSGLQNRLTACVLSPNLTAYVNDTLEHVMEFMKNNNEIFKVPKFLFEDIELTAQLSKLVSEALLCICGNVKTKLMLSILKCSSIIDTARSLAHSCLEVDASHWNRYTFLWCCLRIFLIRTGNYKTIPLKDLYSASLLPSLHQDLHIKVGNALGINVELDDLDLDPMTQDGANQVHESSADSTGGHEGTTDNMEGGDKDDGDDNQDDLKGNVSSTTELDPDDSGFGGNGKRAIFTSTKF
;
A
#
# COMPACT_ATOMS: atom_id res chain seq x y z
N MET A 1 26.13 -28.08 17.34
CA MET A 1 26.29 -29.54 17.21
C MET A 1 25.51 -30.19 18.35
N LEU A 2 24.67 -31.18 18.02
CA LEU A 2 23.93 -32.11 18.91
C LEU A 2 22.79 -31.45 19.73
N SER A 3 21.60 -32.04 19.92
CA SER A 3 20.90 -33.20 19.35
C SER A 3 19.43 -33.07 19.77
N CYS A 4 18.51 -33.47 18.90
CA CYS A 4 17.14 -33.84 19.26
C CYS A 4 17.12 -35.03 20.23
N THR A 5 16.13 -35.07 21.14
CA THR A 5 15.47 -36.31 21.58
C THR A 5 14.13 -36.02 22.30
N ASP A 6 13.07 -36.61 21.75
CA ASP A 6 11.93 -37.29 22.39
C ASP A 6 11.26 -36.76 23.67
N GLN A 7 9.95 -36.47 23.55
CA GLN A 7 8.91 -37.30 24.19
C GLN A 7 7.49 -36.92 23.74
N PHE A 8 6.84 -37.84 23.00
CA PHE A 8 5.39 -37.89 22.78
C PHE A 8 4.90 -39.31 23.08
N ARG A 9 3.96 -39.47 24.03
CA ARG A 9 2.77 -40.36 23.94
C ARG A 9 2.07 -40.51 25.30
N SER A 10 0.76 -40.24 25.33
CA SER A 10 -0.23 -41.30 25.60
C SER A 10 -1.68 -40.87 25.27
N LYS A 11 -2.22 -41.52 24.23
CA LYS A 11 -3.57 -42.09 24.02
C LYS A 11 -4.83 -41.33 24.48
N LYS A 12 -5.76 -41.15 23.52
CA LYS A 12 -7.05 -41.88 23.47
C LYS A 12 -7.68 -41.83 22.07
N HIS A 13 -8.08 -43.00 21.57
CA HIS A 13 -8.90 -43.23 20.38
C HIS A 13 -10.40 -43.06 20.72
N PRO A 14 -11.24 -42.81 19.70
CA PRO A 14 -12.33 -43.74 19.46
C PRO A 14 -12.43 -44.19 17.99
N THR A 15 -13.18 -45.28 17.81
CA THR A 15 -13.38 -46.09 16.60
C THR A 15 -14.86 -46.07 16.16
N PHE A 16 -15.08 -46.44 14.89
CA PHE A 16 -16.34 -46.73 14.16
C PHE A 16 -17.21 -45.50 13.77
N SER A 17 -17.86 -45.44 12.59
CA SER A 17 -18.34 -46.49 11.69
C SER A 17 -18.34 -46.06 10.20
N LYS A 18 -18.34 -47.05 9.29
CA LYS A 18 -18.57 -46.90 7.85
C LYS A 18 -20.08 -46.82 7.58
N GLN A 19 -20.52 -45.82 6.82
CA GLN A 19 -21.78 -45.87 6.09
C GLN A 19 -21.50 -45.57 4.61
N SER A 20 -21.87 -46.53 3.76
CA SER A 20 -22.00 -46.38 2.32
C SER A 20 -23.32 -45.69 2.02
N VAL A 21 -23.31 -44.66 1.17
CA VAL A 21 -24.53 -44.16 0.52
C VAL A 21 -24.23 -44.02 -0.97
N ASP A 22 -24.97 -44.81 -1.74
CA ASP A 22 -25.03 -44.81 -3.18
C ASP A 22 -25.93 -43.67 -3.69
N THR A 23 -25.47 -43.08 -4.81
CA THR A 23 -26.22 -42.45 -5.93
C THR A 23 -27.43 -41.54 -5.65
N THR A 24 -27.45 -40.34 -6.24
CA THR A 24 -28.41 -39.92 -7.30
C THR A 24 -28.04 -38.51 -7.79
N CYS A 25 -27.83 -38.35 -9.09
CA CYS A 25 -27.59 -37.08 -9.76
C CYS A 25 -28.94 -36.52 -10.24
N HIS A 26 -29.37 -35.38 -9.71
CA HIS A 26 -30.57 -34.67 -10.17
C HIS A 26 -30.17 -33.34 -10.83
N CYS A 27 -30.29 -33.30 -12.16
CA CYS A 27 -30.35 -32.06 -12.93
C CYS A 27 -31.72 -31.40 -12.69
N VAL A 28 -31.73 -30.15 -12.22
CA VAL A 28 -32.92 -29.31 -12.23
C VAL A 28 -32.55 -27.97 -12.87
N SER A 29 -33.05 -27.76 -14.07
CA SER A 29 -33.12 -26.47 -14.75
C SER A 29 -34.32 -25.67 -14.24
N ARG A 30 -34.13 -24.37 -13.93
CA ARG A 30 -35.22 -23.37 -13.90
C ARG A 30 -34.72 -21.91 -13.94
N GLN A 31 -34.67 -21.38 -15.16
CA GLN A 31 -35.31 -20.16 -15.70
C GLN A 31 -35.64 -18.94 -14.78
N GLU A 32 -34.91 -17.82 -15.03
CA GLU A 32 -35.31 -16.39 -15.31
C GLU A 32 -36.20 -15.59 -14.31
N PRO A 33 -36.33 -14.21 -14.36
CA PRO A 33 -35.73 -13.19 -15.26
C PRO A 33 -35.23 -11.87 -14.58
N PHE A 34 -34.44 -11.05 -15.29
CA PHE A 34 -34.79 -9.66 -15.69
C PHE A 34 -33.68 -9.00 -16.53
N ASP A 35 -34.13 -8.43 -17.64
CA ASP A 35 -33.39 -7.85 -18.76
C ASP A 35 -32.62 -6.55 -18.45
N PHE A 36 -31.46 -6.41 -19.08
CA PHE A 36 -31.10 -5.14 -19.71
C PHE A 36 -30.51 -5.41 -21.10
N CYS A 37 -31.29 -5.07 -22.12
CA CYS A 37 -30.97 -5.20 -23.53
C CYS A 37 -30.54 -3.83 -24.06
N ILE A 38 -29.29 -3.68 -24.50
CA ILE A 38 -28.94 -2.75 -25.57
C ILE A 38 -28.20 -3.55 -26.63
N SER A 39 -28.93 -3.83 -27.70
CA SER A 39 -28.45 -4.39 -28.96
C SER A 39 -27.89 -3.26 -29.82
N THR A 40 -26.61 -3.34 -30.14
CA THR A 40 -26.11 -3.02 -31.49
C THR A 40 -25.01 -4.03 -31.82
N SER A 41 -25.32 -4.84 -32.82
CA SER A 41 -24.67 -6.08 -33.22
C SER A 41 -23.36 -5.89 -33.99
N PHE A 42 -22.29 -6.57 -33.54
CA PHE A 42 -21.46 -7.43 -34.40
C PHE A 42 -20.75 -8.47 -33.52
N SER A 43 -21.42 -9.59 -33.23
CA SER A 43 -20.82 -10.70 -32.48
C SER A 43 -20.25 -11.73 -33.45
N VAL A 44 -18.93 -11.64 -33.70
CA VAL A 44 -18.19 -12.75 -34.31
C VAL A 44 -17.92 -13.77 -33.21
N ARG A 45 -18.77 -14.80 -33.12
CA ARG A 45 -18.49 -15.97 -32.28
C ARG A 45 -17.40 -16.80 -32.96
N ILE A 46 -16.16 -16.66 -32.52
CA ILE A 46 -15.10 -17.62 -32.81
C ILE A 46 -15.28 -18.79 -31.84
N CYS A 47 -16.00 -19.84 -32.28
CA CYS A 47 -16.02 -21.11 -31.57
C CYS A 47 -14.63 -21.74 -31.67
N ARG A 48 -13.87 -21.71 -30.56
CA ARG A 48 -12.56 -22.35 -30.44
C ARG A 48 -12.76 -23.85 -30.14
N THR A 49 -13.28 -24.60 -31.11
CA THR A 49 -13.20 -26.07 -31.07
C THR A 49 -11.83 -26.48 -31.58
N TYR A 50 -10.93 -26.86 -30.67
CA TYR A 50 -9.75 -27.66 -31.00
C TYR A 50 -10.23 -29.06 -31.37
N GLN A 51 -10.83 -29.17 -32.54
CA GLN A 51 -11.03 -30.44 -33.21
C GLN A 51 -9.98 -30.47 -34.31
N SER A 52 -9.05 -31.42 -34.22
CA SER A 52 -8.13 -31.73 -35.31
C SER A 52 -8.96 -32.17 -36.52
N CYS A 53 -9.42 -31.19 -37.30
CA CYS A 53 -10.12 -31.42 -38.55
C CYS A 53 -9.09 -31.86 -39.58
N THR A 54 -8.98 -33.17 -39.74
CA THR A 54 -8.55 -33.77 -41.01
C THR A 54 -9.38 -33.16 -42.14
N LEU A 55 -8.69 -32.67 -43.17
CA LEU A 55 -9.25 -32.07 -44.38
C LEU A 55 -10.57 -32.75 -44.79
N THR A 56 -11.68 -32.06 -44.58
CA THR A 56 -12.93 -32.35 -45.29
C THR A 56 -12.97 -31.43 -46.50
N THR A 57 -12.95 -32.07 -47.67
CA THR A 57 -13.09 -31.49 -48.99
C THR A 57 -14.33 -30.59 -49.03
N PHE A 58 -14.12 -29.29 -49.23
CA PHE A 58 -15.19 -28.35 -49.53
C PHE A 58 -15.78 -28.69 -50.89
N PRO A 59 -17.12 -28.77 -51.03
CA PRO A 59 -17.75 -28.99 -52.32
C PRO A 59 -17.48 -27.79 -53.23
N ASP A 60 -16.92 -28.07 -54.40
CA ASP A 60 -16.72 -27.14 -55.51
C ASP A 60 -18.07 -26.60 -55.97
N HIS A 61 -18.47 -25.43 -55.46
CA HIS A 61 -19.57 -24.67 -56.02
C HIS A 61 -18.97 -23.53 -56.85
N ASP A 62 -19.07 -23.67 -58.17
CA ASP A 62 -18.63 -22.72 -59.19
C ASP A 62 -19.31 -21.35 -59.01
N CYS A 63 -18.72 -20.51 -58.17
CA CYS A 63 -18.96 -19.08 -58.14
C CYS A 63 -17.70 -18.38 -58.66
N GLN A 64 -17.48 -18.45 -59.99
CA GLN A 64 -16.51 -17.62 -60.72
C GLN A 64 -16.95 -16.14 -60.72
N SER A 65 -16.99 -15.51 -59.55
CA SER A 65 -16.84 -14.06 -59.46
C SER A 65 -15.34 -13.77 -59.31
N ASN A 66 -14.78 -13.02 -60.26
CA ASN A 66 -13.39 -12.56 -60.36
C ASN A 66 -12.83 -11.82 -59.11
N THR A 67 -13.60 -11.76 -58.03
CA THR A 67 -13.31 -11.14 -56.75
C THR A 67 -12.65 -12.10 -55.74
N GLY A 68 -12.60 -13.41 -56.05
CA GLY A 68 -12.09 -14.45 -55.13
C GLY A 68 -10.63 -14.23 -54.67
N GLY A 69 -9.73 -13.82 -55.58
CA GLY A 69 -8.32 -13.58 -55.24
C GLY A 69 -8.10 -12.43 -54.25
N ILE A 70 -8.92 -11.39 -54.31
CA ILE A 70 -8.82 -10.23 -53.41
C ILE A 70 -9.22 -10.62 -51.99
N ALA A 71 -10.28 -11.43 -51.83
CA ALA A 71 -10.72 -11.90 -50.52
C ALA A 71 -9.64 -12.75 -49.83
N TYR A 72 -9.00 -13.68 -50.55
CA TYR A 72 -7.89 -14.48 -50.01
C TYR A 72 -6.68 -13.62 -49.62
N MET A 73 -6.35 -12.61 -50.42
CA MET A 73 -5.25 -11.71 -50.13
C MET A 73 -5.52 -10.88 -48.84
N LEU A 74 -6.74 -10.37 -48.67
CA LEU A 74 -7.13 -9.63 -47.45
C LEU A 74 -7.12 -10.52 -46.21
N ILE A 75 -7.58 -11.77 -46.32
CA ILE A 75 -7.52 -12.75 -45.23
C ILE A 75 -6.06 -13.02 -44.86
N ASN A 76 -5.19 -13.23 -45.86
CA ASN A 76 -3.77 -13.51 -45.63
C ASN A 76 -3.07 -12.31 -44.97
N ILE A 77 -3.29 -11.09 -45.45
CA ILE A 77 -2.76 -9.86 -44.85
C ILE A 77 -3.22 -9.74 -43.40
N LYS A 78 -4.52 -9.93 -43.12
CA LYS A 78 -5.04 -9.87 -41.74
C LYS A 78 -4.42 -10.94 -40.85
N ALA A 79 -4.24 -12.16 -41.35
CA ALA A 79 -3.58 -13.23 -40.62
C ALA A 79 -2.10 -12.90 -40.32
N THR A 80 -1.35 -12.36 -41.29
CA THR A 80 0.03 -11.92 -41.08
C THR A 80 0.13 -10.77 -40.08
N LEU A 81 -0.78 -9.79 -40.15
CA LEU A 81 -0.84 -8.69 -39.17
C LEU A 81 -1.14 -9.19 -37.75
N ILE A 82 -2.06 -10.15 -37.60
CA ILE A 82 -2.34 -10.79 -36.32
C ILE A 82 -1.08 -11.53 -35.82
N MET A 83 -0.42 -12.30 -36.67
CA MET A 83 0.81 -13.03 -36.30
C MET A 83 1.94 -12.09 -35.87
N LEU A 84 2.17 -11.00 -36.61
CA LEU A 84 3.14 -9.96 -36.25
C LEU A 84 2.77 -9.30 -34.93
N SER A 85 1.50 -8.96 -34.70
CA SER A 85 1.03 -8.38 -33.43
C SER A 85 1.27 -9.33 -32.26
N VAL A 86 1.09 -10.65 -32.46
CA VAL A 86 1.33 -11.67 -31.44
C VAL A 86 2.81 -11.81 -31.13
N ALA A 87 3.67 -11.83 -32.15
CA ALA A 87 5.12 -11.89 -31.99
C ALA A 87 5.65 -10.66 -31.24
N ASN A 88 5.20 -9.46 -31.64
CA ASN A 88 5.58 -8.21 -31.01
C ASN A 88 5.08 -8.11 -29.56
N ARG A 89 3.86 -8.60 -29.28
CA ARG A 89 3.35 -8.68 -27.90
C ARG A 89 4.20 -9.61 -27.05
N LYS A 90 4.67 -10.74 -27.59
CA LYS A 90 5.53 -11.68 -26.87
C LYS A 90 6.89 -11.05 -26.52
N SER A 91 7.55 -10.36 -27.45
CA SER A 91 8.81 -9.68 -27.16
C SER A 91 8.61 -8.59 -26.10
N LEU A 92 7.55 -7.79 -26.22
CA LEU A 92 7.20 -6.77 -25.22
C LEU A 92 6.96 -7.39 -23.84
N LEU A 93 6.23 -8.50 -23.75
CA LEU A 93 6.00 -9.20 -22.48
C LEU A 93 7.30 -9.69 -21.83
N VAL A 94 8.27 -10.15 -22.63
CA VAL A 94 9.58 -10.55 -22.14
C VAL A 94 10.33 -9.36 -21.56
N GLU A 95 10.40 -8.24 -22.29
CA GLU A 95 11.06 -7.01 -21.82
C GLU A 95 10.42 -6.46 -20.53
N ILE A 96 9.08 -6.48 -20.45
CA ILE A 96 8.34 -6.07 -19.25
C ILE A 96 8.67 -7.00 -18.08
N LYS A 97 8.71 -8.31 -18.32
CA LYS A 97 9.04 -9.27 -17.28
C LYS A 97 10.47 -9.07 -16.77
N GLU A 98 11.43 -8.83 -17.67
CA GLU A 98 12.80 -8.48 -17.30
C GLU A 98 12.85 -7.19 -16.47
N LEU A 99 12.05 -6.17 -16.83
CA LEU A 99 11.91 -4.94 -16.05
C LEU A 99 11.38 -5.21 -14.63
N ILE A 100 10.29 -5.98 -14.48
CA ILE A 100 9.71 -6.34 -13.17
C ILE A 100 10.73 -7.14 -12.34
N GLU A 101 11.48 -8.03 -12.99
CA GLU A 101 12.48 -8.86 -12.33
C GLU A 101 13.77 -8.11 -12.00
N SER A 102 14.00 -6.95 -12.61
CA SER A 102 15.19 -6.12 -12.39
C SER A 102 15.33 -5.69 -10.93
N LYS A 103 16.60 -5.61 -10.49
CA LYS A 103 16.95 -5.20 -9.12
C LYS A 103 16.54 -3.75 -8.83
N ASP A 104 16.69 -2.88 -9.81
CA ASP A 104 16.40 -1.45 -9.65
C ASP A 104 14.90 -1.20 -9.52
N PHE A 105 14.08 -1.90 -10.31
CA PHE A 105 12.63 -1.86 -10.14
C PHE A 105 12.21 -2.38 -8.76
N LYS A 106 12.71 -3.55 -8.34
CA LYS A 106 12.37 -4.15 -7.04
C LYS A 106 12.73 -3.25 -5.87
N SER A 107 13.93 -2.69 -5.87
CA SER A 107 14.38 -1.78 -4.82
C SER A 107 13.59 -0.45 -4.82
N GLY A 108 13.35 0.14 -5.99
CA GLY A 108 12.52 1.34 -6.11
C GLY A 108 11.08 1.12 -5.64
N LEU A 109 10.49 -0.02 -6.00
CA LEU A 109 9.16 -0.42 -5.54
C LEU A 109 9.14 -0.67 -4.02
N GLN A 110 10.15 -1.35 -3.47
CA GLN A 110 10.25 -1.57 -2.03
C GLN A 110 10.34 -0.26 -1.25
N ASN A 111 11.09 0.74 -1.72
CA ASN A 111 11.18 2.05 -1.08
C ASN A 111 9.82 2.77 -1.06
N ARG A 112 9.11 2.77 -2.20
CA ARG A 112 7.77 3.39 -2.29
C ARG A 112 6.72 2.64 -1.48
N LEU A 113 6.78 1.31 -1.44
CA LEU A 113 5.92 0.51 -0.57
C LEU A 113 6.23 0.75 0.90
N THR A 114 7.50 0.97 1.26
CA THR A 114 7.89 1.34 2.62
C THR A 114 7.26 2.68 2.99
N ALA A 115 7.34 3.68 2.11
CA ALA A 115 6.63 4.94 2.27
C ALA A 115 5.12 4.78 2.42
N CYS A 116 4.50 3.98 1.56
CA CYS A 116 3.07 3.70 1.61
C CYS A 116 2.65 3.05 2.94
N VAL A 117 3.38 2.03 3.39
CA VAL A 117 3.11 1.36 4.66
C VAL A 117 3.27 2.36 5.81
N LEU A 118 4.33 3.15 5.84
CA LEU A 118 4.59 4.09 6.93
C LEU A 118 3.72 5.35 6.90
N SER A 119 3.02 5.58 5.79
CA SER A 119 2.09 6.71 5.67
C SER A 119 0.95 6.57 6.68
N PRO A 120 0.56 7.65 7.37
CA PRO A 120 -0.56 7.63 8.31
C PRO A 120 -1.90 7.31 7.65
N ASN A 121 -2.01 7.49 6.33
CA ASN A 121 -3.24 7.31 5.55
C ASN A 121 -3.62 5.85 5.28
N LEU A 122 -2.70 4.90 5.47
CA LEU A 122 -3.01 3.50 5.25
C LEU A 122 -3.72 2.93 6.49
N THR A 123 -5.04 2.88 6.43
CA THR A 123 -5.90 2.43 7.54
C THR A 123 -5.84 0.93 7.76
N ALA A 124 -5.54 0.13 6.73
CA ALA A 124 -5.52 -1.33 6.80
C ALA A 124 -4.08 -1.88 6.84
N TYR A 125 -3.67 -2.39 8.00
CA TYR A 125 -2.39 -3.08 8.19
C TYR A 125 -2.51 -4.60 8.31
N VAL A 126 -3.72 -5.12 8.52
CA VAL A 126 -3.92 -6.50 8.99
C VAL A 126 -4.62 -7.36 7.93
N ASN A 127 -5.70 -6.84 7.33
CA ASN A 127 -6.45 -7.56 6.30
C ASN A 127 -6.42 -6.76 5.01
N ASP A 128 -6.34 -7.47 3.88
CA ASP A 128 -6.49 -6.92 2.53
C ASP A 128 -5.46 -5.83 2.17
N THR A 129 -4.35 -5.72 2.91
CA THR A 129 -3.28 -4.73 2.65
C THR A 129 -2.78 -4.84 1.21
N LEU A 130 -2.61 -6.07 0.69
CA LEU A 130 -2.19 -6.29 -0.69
C LEU A 130 -3.21 -5.74 -1.69
N GLU A 131 -4.51 -5.98 -1.48
CA GLU A 131 -5.57 -5.55 -2.39
C GLU A 131 -5.66 -4.02 -2.42
N HIS A 132 -5.67 -3.39 -1.25
CA HIS A 132 -5.68 -1.93 -1.12
C HIS A 132 -4.44 -1.29 -1.74
N VAL A 133 -3.25 -1.88 -1.51
CA VAL A 133 -2.01 -1.39 -2.13
C VAL A 133 -2.04 -1.57 -3.64
N MET A 134 -2.52 -2.71 -4.16
CA MET A 134 -2.63 -2.94 -5.60
C MET A 134 -3.61 -1.97 -6.26
N GLU A 135 -4.76 -1.70 -5.64
CA GLU A 135 -5.72 -0.69 -6.10
C GLU A 135 -5.11 0.72 -6.04
N PHE A 136 -4.45 1.08 -4.94
CA PHE A 136 -3.77 2.36 -4.81
C PHE A 136 -2.66 2.54 -5.85
N MET A 137 -1.85 1.50 -6.11
CA MET A 137 -0.83 1.50 -7.14
C MET A 137 -1.42 1.65 -8.54
N LYS A 138 -2.55 0.99 -8.83
CA LYS A 138 -3.24 1.13 -10.11
C LYS A 138 -3.71 2.56 -10.34
N ASN A 139 -4.32 3.16 -9.32
CA ASN A 139 -4.84 4.52 -9.34
C ASN A 139 -3.72 5.58 -9.39
N ASN A 140 -2.55 5.29 -8.80
CA ASN A 140 -1.42 6.21 -8.67
C ASN A 140 -0.13 5.67 -9.31
N ASN A 141 -0.26 5.05 -10.48
CA ASN A 141 0.82 4.31 -11.14
C ASN A 141 2.07 5.15 -11.46
N GLU A 142 1.93 6.46 -11.64
CA GLU A 142 3.02 7.40 -11.86
C GLU A 142 3.96 7.49 -10.64
N ILE A 143 3.39 7.52 -9.43
CA ILE A 143 4.16 7.53 -8.17
C ILE A 143 5.02 6.27 -8.09
N PHE A 144 4.44 5.12 -8.44
CA PHE A 144 5.13 3.84 -8.41
C PHE A 144 6.04 3.59 -9.62
N LYS A 145 6.02 4.48 -10.64
CA LYS A 145 6.67 4.28 -11.94
C LYS A 145 6.32 2.92 -12.57
N VAL A 146 5.07 2.51 -12.43
CA VAL A 146 4.55 1.24 -12.97
C VAL A 146 3.72 1.55 -14.22
N PRO A 147 4.10 1.06 -15.42
CA PRO A 147 3.28 1.25 -16.60
C PRO A 147 1.83 0.74 -16.48
N LYS A 148 0.85 1.50 -16.98
CA LYS A 148 -0.59 1.16 -16.85
C LYS A 148 -0.98 -0.20 -17.45
N PHE A 149 -0.36 -0.58 -18.56
CA PHE A 149 -0.65 -1.86 -19.24
C PHE A 149 -0.35 -3.09 -18.37
N LEU A 150 0.51 -2.97 -17.33
CA LEU A 150 0.77 -4.07 -16.38
C LEU A 150 -0.49 -4.49 -15.63
N PHE A 151 -1.44 -3.58 -15.45
CA PHE A 151 -2.72 -3.82 -14.78
C PHE A 151 -3.84 -4.29 -15.73
N GLU A 152 -3.61 -4.25 -17.05
CA GLU A 152 -4.57 -4.69 -18.06
C GLU A 152 -4.39 -6.18 -18.40
N ASP A 153 -3.15 -6.66 -18.37
CA ASP A 153 -2.82 -8.07 -18.58
C ASP A 153 -2.87 -8.85 -17.25
N ILE A 154 -3.68 -9.91 -17.22
CA ILE A 154 -3.94 -10.72 -16.02
C ILE A 154 -2.67 -11.44 -15.54
N GLU A 155 -1.83 -11.92 -16.46
CA GLU A 155 -0.60 -12.65 -16.12
C GLU A 155 0.43 -11.71 -15.51
N LEU A 156 0.61 -10.53 -16.12
CA LEU A 156 1.49 -9.49 -15.58
C LEU A 156 0.99 -8.94 -14.24
N THR A 157 -0.32 -8.71 -14.10
CA THR A 157 -0.92 -8.27 -12.84
C THR A 157 -0.66 -9.28 -11.73
N ALA A 158 -0.77 -10.58 -12.02
CA ALA A 158 -0.48 -11.64 -11.06
C ALA A 158 1.01 -11.66 -10.65
N GLN A 159 1.94 -11.47 -11.61
CA GLN A 159 3.37 -11.39 -11.32
C GLN A 159 3.70 -10.15 -10.46
N LEU A 160 3.13 -8.99 -10.79
CA LEU A 160 3.30 -7.77 -10.00
C LEU A 160 2.73 -7.94 -8.59
N SER A 161 1.51 -8.48 -8.46
CA SER A 161 0.86 -8.74 -7.17
C SER A 161 1.71 -9.65 -6.28
N LYS A 162 2.27 -10.72 -6.85
CA LYS A 162 3.20 -11.61 -6.14
C LYS A 162 4.42 -10.84 -5.61
N LEU A 163 5.04 -10.01 -6.44
CA LEU A 163 6.21 -9.22 -6.07
C LEU A 163 5.88 -8.18 -4.99
N VAL A 164 4.74 -7.49 -5.11
CA VAL A 164 4.25 -6.55 -4.10
C VAL A 164 4.00 -7.25 -2.77
N SER A 165 3.39 -8.44 -2.79
CA SER A 165 3.16 -9.26 -1.60
C SER A 165 4.48 -9.64 -0.91
N GLU A 166 5.46 -10.14 -1.66
CA GLU A 166 6.79 -10.46 -1.13
C GLU A 166 7.49 -9.23 -0.52
N ALA A 167 7.42 -8.08 -1.19
CA ALA A 167 7.97 -6.82 -0.70
C ALA A 167 7.27 -6.35 0.59
N LEU A 168 5.94 -6.40 0.63
CA LEU A 168 5.15 -6.03 1.82
C LEU A 168 5.48 -6.91 3.02
N LEU A 169 5.62 -8.23 2.82
CA LEU A 169 6.03 -9.15 3.87
C LEU A 169 7.43 -8.81 4.42
N CYS A 170 8.37 -8.51 3.52
CA CYS A 170 9.72 -8.07 3.91
C CYS A 170 9.70 -6.77 4.71
N ILE A 171 8.96 -5.76 4.22
CA ILE A 171 8.81 -4.46 4.88
C ILE A 171 8.17 -4.62 6.26
N CYS A 172 7.06 -5.34 6.37
CA CYS A 172 6.38 -5.60 7.64
C CYS A 172 7.29 -6.35 8.63
N GLY A 173 8.05 -7.33 8.16
CA GLY A 173 9.05 -8.03 8.95
C GLY A 173 10.16 -7.11 9.47
N ASN A 174 10.64 -6.19 8.62
CA ASN A 174 11.64 -5.20 9.01
C ASN A 174 11.09 -4.19 10.04
N VAL A 175 9.90 -3.64 9.80
CA VAL A 175 9.18 -2.75 10.73
C VAL A 175 9.08 -3.41 12.10
N LYS A 176 8.54 -4.65 12.15
CA LYS A 176 8.39 -5.43 13.38
C LYS A 176 9.74 -5.61 14.08
N THR A 177 10.77 -6.03 13.35
CA THR A 177 12.11 -6.29 13.91
C THR A 177 12.72 -5.02 14.52
N LYS A 178 12.65 -3.89 13.81
CA LYS A 178 13.15 -2.60 14.28
C LYS A 178 12.40 -2.09 15.50
N LEU A 179 11.07 -2.20 15.52
CA LEU A 179 10.26 -1.85 16.68
C LEU A 179 10.59 -2.73 17.89
N MET A 180 10.73 -4.05 17.72
CA MET A 180 11.14 -4.95 18.81
C MET A 180 12.52 -4.57 19.37
N LEU A 181 13.49 -4.30 18.50
CA LEU A 181 14.83 -3.86 18.93
C LEU A 181 14.80 -2.52 19.65
N SER A 182 13.93 -1.61 19.21
CA SER A 182 13.73 -0.31 19.85
C SER A 182 13.18 -0.44 21.26
N ILE A 183 12.16 -1.30 21.46
CA ILE A 183 11.62 -1.64 22.79
C ILE A 183 12.75 -2.20 23.68
N LEU A 184 13.45 -3.23 23.19
CA LEU A 184 14.48 -3.93 23.97
C LEU A 184 15.62 -2.99 24.40
N LYS A 185 15.98 -2.03 23.55
CA LYS A 185 17.05 -1.06 23.81
C LYS A 185 16.56 0.22 24.48
N CYS A 186 15.24 0.35 24.74
CA CYS A 186 14.62 1.60 25.17
C CYS A 186 15.06 2.80 24.29
N SER A 187 15.15 2.59 22.98
CA SER A 187 15.61 3.61 22.03
C SER A 187 14.54 4.66 21.79
N SER A 188 14.98 5.88 21.44
CA SER A 188 14.04 6.92 21.00
C SER A 188 13.24 6.46 19.79
N ILE A 189 11.94 6.76 19.81
CA ILE A 189 11.05 6.45 18.70
C ILE A 189 11.43 7.23 17.44
N ILE A 190 11.98 8.44 17.60
CA ILE A 190 12.43 9.29 16.51
C ILE A 190 13.60 8.63 15.77
N ASP A 191 14.58 8.11 16.52
CA ASP A 191 15.73 7.42 15.93
C ASP A 191 15.32 6.11 15.25
N THR A 192 14.34 5.42 15.84
CA THR A 192 13.78 4.19 15.25
C THR A 192 13.07 4.51 13.94
N ALA A 193 12.22 5.54 13.92
CA ALA A 193 11.52 6.00 12.72
C ALA A 193 12.49 6.44 11.63
N ARG A 194 13.51 7.24 11.97
CA ARG A 194 14.57 7.65 11.03
C ARG A 194 15.33 6.45 10.47
N SER A 195 15.61 5.45 11.31
CA SER A 195 16.31 4.23 10.88
C SER A 195 15.50 3.34 9.94
N LEU A 196 14.16 3.44 9.98
CA LEU A 196 13.26 2.62 9.17
C LEU A 196 12.81 3.35 7.90
N ALA A 197 12.60 4.66 7.98
CA ALA A 197 12.34 5.53 6.85
C ALA A 197 13.50 5.52 5.84
N HIS A 198 14.73 5.27 6.30
CA HIS A 198 15.94 5.44 5.48
C HIS A 198 15.97 6.82 4.80
N SER A 199 16.90 7.07 3.87
CA SER A 199 16.98 8.35 3.15
C SER A 199 15.84 8.57 2.15
N CYS A 200 14.79 7.74 2.15
CA CYS A 200 13.71 7.81 1.16
C CYS A 200 12.50 8.62 1.61
N LEU A 201 12.41 8.99 2.89
CA LEU A 201 11.27 9.73 3.43
C LEU A 201 11.72 10.78 4.43
N GLU A 202 11.20 12.00 4.26
CA GLU A 202 11.25 13.01 5.30
C GLU A 202 10.25 12.64 6.40
N VAL A 203 10.73 12.50 7.63
CA VAL A 203 9.92 12.02 8.75
C VAL A 203 9.35 13.21 9.50
N ASP A 204 8.05 13.45 9.32
CA ASP A 204 7.29 14.47 10.04
C ASP A 204 6.58 13.92 11.31
N ALA A 205 5.81 14.79 11.98
CA ALA A 205 5.03 14.42 13.16
C ALA A 205 3.95 13.36 12.88
N SER A 206 3.37 13.33 11.67
CA SER A 206 2.35 12.36 11.29
C SER A 206 2.93 10.94 11.22
N HIS A 207 4.16 10.82 10.71
CA HIS A 207 4.90 9.58 10.73
C HIS A 207 5.20 9.15 12.17
N TRP A 208 5.69 10.05 13.02
CA TRP A 208 5.95 9.72 14.44
C TRP A 208 4.70 9.22 15.16
N ASN A 209 3.54 9.81 14.91
CA ASN A 209 2.27 9.33 15.45
C ASN A 209 1.97 7.90 14.99
N ARG A 210 2.19 7.60 13.69
CA ARG A 210 2.01 6.25 13.15
C ARG A 210 2.97 5.24 13.78
N TYR A 211 4.24 5.60 13.92
CA TYR A 211 5.24 4.78 14.59
C TYR A 211 4.88 4.53 16.05
N THR A 212 4.44 5.55 16.77
CA THR A 212 4.02 5.47 18.18
C THR A 212 2.85 4.52 18.33
N PHE A 213 1.86 4.62 17.45
CA PHE A 213 0.74 3.70 17.39
C PHE A 213 1.19 2.25 17.16
N LEU A 214 2.01 1.98 16.14
CA LEU A 214 2.51 0.63 15.86
C LEU A 214 3.33 0.07 17.03
N TRP A 215 4.13 0.92 17.66
CA TRP A 215 4.93 0.59 18.83
C TRP A 215 4.04 0.19 20.03
N CYS A 216 3.00 0.96 20.32
CA CYS A 216 1.97 0.64 21.32
C CYS A 216 1.26 -0.68 21.01
N CYS A 217 0.79 -0.88 19.77
CA CYS A 217 0.14 -2.12 19.35
C CYS A 217 1.06 -3.34 19.54
N LEU A 218 2.34 -3.21 19.21
CA LEU A 218 3.32 -4.28 19.39
C LEU A 218 3.52 -4.61 20.88
N ARG A 219 3.63 -3.60 21.76
CA ARG A 219 3.77 -3.82 23.21
C ARG A 219 2.54 -4.54 23.77
N ILE A 220 1.33 -4.10 23.42
CA ILE A 220 0.07 -4.75 23.83
C ILE A 220 0.04 -6.21 23.35
N PHE A 221 0.41 -6.46 22.09
CA PHE A 221 0.47 -7.81 21.52
C PHE A 221 1.46 -8.72 22.27
N LEU A 222 2.66 -8.22 22.61
CA LEU A 222 3.67 -8.97 23.35
C LEU A 222 3.22 -9.26 24.80
N ILE A 223 2.58 -8.30 25.47
CA ILE A 223 1.98 -8.49 26.80
C ILE A 223 0.89 -9.57 26.75
N ARG A 224 -0.01 -9.49 25.76
CA ARG A 224 -1.11 -10.44 25.57
C ARG A 224 -0.60 -11.86 25.34
N THR A 225 0.32 -12.03 24.39
CA THR A 225 0.91 -13.33 24.05
C THR A 225 1.76 -13.91 25.18
N GLY A 226 2.20 -13.09 26.15
CA GLY A 226 2.96 -13.56 27.30
C GLY A 226 4.36 -14.06 26.96
N ASN A 227 4.90 -13.68 25.79
CA ASN A 227 6.24 -14.09 25.38
C ASN A 227 7.31 -13.22 26.04
N TYR A 228 7.38 -13.27 27.38
CA TYR A 228 8.34 -12.51 28.18
C TYR A 228 9.77 -13.06 28.11
N LYS A 229 9.98 -14.16 27.37
CA LYS A 229 11.31 -14.77 27.22
C LYS A 229 12.26 -13.86 26.43
N THR A 230 11.73 -13.06 25.51
CA THR A 230 12.53 -12.18 24.65
C THR A 230 12.65 -10.77 25.20
N ILE A 231 11.60 -10.24 25.84
CA ILE A 231 11.57 -8.89 26.41
C ILE A 231 10.86 -8.98 27.77
N PRO A 232 11.51 -8.57 28.88
CA PRO A 232 10.90 -8.67 30.20
C PRO A 232 9.70 -7.72 30.30
N LEU A 233 8.70 -8.10 31.10
CA LEU A 233 7.44 -7.35 31.20
C LEU A 233 7.63 -5.90 31.65
N LYS A 234 8.62 -5.63 32.52
CA LYS A 234 8.95 -4.29 32.98
C LYS A 234 9.37 -3.33 31.85
N ASP A 235 9.95 -3.84 30.77
CA ASP A 235 10.36 -3.02 29.61
C ASP A 235 9.17 -2.86 28.64
N LEU A 236 8.26 -3.85 28.63
CA LEU A 236 7.04 -3.82 27.83
C LEU A 236 5.94 -2.92 28.40
N TYR A 237 5.93 -2.68 29.71
CA TYR A 237 4.90 -1.90 30.39
C TYR A 237 5.31 -0.43 30.58
N SER A 238 4.36 0.48 30.42
CA SER A 238 4.43 1.87 30.88
C SER A 238 3.04 2.31 31.29
N ALA A 239 2.92 3.20 32.28
CA ALA A 239 1.62 3.71 32.74
C ALA A 239 0.79 4.32 31.60
N SER A 240 1.46 4.93 30.60
CA SER A 240 0.80 5.46 29.39
C SER A 240 0.10 4.42 28.52
N LEU A 241 0.42 3.13 28.65
CA LEU A 241 -0.29 2.06 27.93
C LEU A 241 -1.61 1.67 28.62
N LEU A 242 -1.78 2.02 29.89
CA LEU A 242 -2.90 1.56 30.71
C LEU A 242 -4.28 1.83 30.09
N PRO A 243 -4.56 3.04 29.55
CA PRO A 243 -5.85 3.33 28.91
C PRO A 243 -6.09 2.51 27.63
N SER A 244 -5.03 1.99 27.01
CA SER A 244 -5.11 1.18 25.78
C SER A 244 -5.15 -0.33 26.05
N LEU A 245 -4.90 -0.75 27.29
CA LEU A 245 -4.94 -2.15 27.68
C LEU A 245 -6.36 -2.56 28.05
N HIS A 246 -6.77 -3.75 27.60
CA HIS A 246 -8.02 -4.36 28.04
C HIS A 246 -7.90 -4.83 29.51
N GLN A 247 -9.00 -4.88 30.25
CA GLN A 247 -9.03 -5.15 31.69
C GLN A 247 -8.35 -6.48 32.09
N ASP A 248 -8.45 -7.51 31.24
CA ASP A 248 -7.78 -8.79 31.47
C ASP A 248 -6.24 -8.65 31.50
N LEU A 249 -5.69 -7.77 30.68
CA LEU A 249 -4.28 -7.45 30.65
C LEU A 249 -3.86 -6.61 31.86
N HIS A 250 -4.75 -5.76 32.42
CA HIS A 250 -4.46 -5.02 33.65
C HIS A 250 -4.17 -5.98 34.81
N ILE A 251 -5.06 -6.95 35.04
CA ILE A 251 -4.91 -7.97 36.08
C ILE A 251 -3.62 -8.77 35.85
N LYS A 252 -3.36 -9.17 34.60
CA LYS A 252 -2.16 -9.94 34.24
C LYS A 252 -0.87 -9.15 34.52
N VAL A 253 -0.84 -7.88 34.16
CA VAL A 253 0.31 -6.99 34.37
C VAL A 253 0.50 -6.70 35.86
N GLY A 254 -0.57 -6.36 36.58
CA GLY A 254 -0.54 -6.09 38.03
C GLY A 254 -0.02 -7.29 38.83
N ASN A 255 -0.53 -8.49 38.55
CA ASN A 255 -0.06 -9.71 39.20
C ASN A 255 1.41 -10.02 38.89
N ALA A 256 1.86 -9.78 37.66
CA ALA A 256 3.22 -10.10 37.24
C ALA A 256 4.26 -9.08 37.71
N LEU A 257 3.88 -7.82 37.88
CA LEU A 257 4.77 -6.75 38.38
C LEU A 257 4.62 -6.49 39.89
N GLY A 258 3.60 -7.04 40.54
CA GLY A 258 3.28 -6.75 41.94
C GLY A 258 2.76 -5.32 42.16
N ILE A 259 2.15 -4.72 41.13
CA ILE A 259 1.61 -3.36 41.17
C ILE A 259 0.09 -3.43 41.28
N ASN A 260 -0.49 -2.62 42.16
CA ASN A 260 -1.94 -2.48 42.23
C ASN A 260 -2.39 -1.45 41.17
N VAL A 261 -2.78 -1.96 40.00
CA VAL A 261 -3.15 -1.16 38.83
C VAL A 261 -4.42 -0.31 39.08
N GLU A 262 -5.30 -0.73 40.00
CA GLU A 262 -6.56 -0.01 40.29
C GLU A 262 -6.35 1.32 41.02
N LEU A 263 -5.21 1.51 41.68
CA LEU A 263 -4.90 2.76 42.39
C LEU A 263 -4.36 3.84 41.45
N ASP A 264 -3.69 3.46 40.35
CA ASP A 264 -3.10 4.42 39.40
C ASP A 264 -4.14 5.07 38.48
N ASP A 265 -5.34 4.48 38.32
CA ASP A 265 -6.43 5.04 37.52
C ASP A 265 -7.14 6.24 38.20
N LEU A 266 -6.92 6.46 39.50
CA LEU A 266 -7.61 7.50 40.28
C LEU A 266 -6.87 8.85 40.34
N ASP A 267 -5.58 8.90 39.97
CA ASP A 267 -4.76 10.12 40.06
C ASP A 267 -4.54 10.83 38.70
N LEU A 268 -5.08 10.30 37.60
CA LEU A 268 -5.20 11.04 36.34
C LEU A 268 -6.41 11.97 36.39
N ASP A 269 -6.42 12.87 37.38
CA ASP A 269 -7.39 13.95 37.47
C ASP A 269 -7.28 14.79 36.18
N PRO A 270 -8.37 15.00 35.42
CA PRO A 270 -8.34 15.82 34.23
C PRO A 270 -8.03 17.25 34.68
N MET A 271 -6.76 17.64 34.56
CA MET A 271 -6.30 19.00 34.79
C MET A 271 -7.29 19.95 34.14
N THR A 272 -8.02 20.58 35.03
CA THR A 272 -9.14 21.46 34.83
C THR A 272 -8.76 22.51 33.79
N GLN A 273 -9.44 22.47 32.64
CA GLN A 273 -9.62 23.67 31.82
C GLN A 273 -10.51 24.63 32.62
N ASP A 274 -9.91 25.37 33.55
CA ASP A 274 -10.52 26.59 34.05
C ASP A 274 -9.46 27.68 34.05
N GLY A 275 -9.30 28.24 32.86
CA GLY A 275 -8.42 29.36 32.55
C GLY A 275 -9.12 30.29 31.57
N ALA A 276 -10.38 30.61 31.83
CA ALA A 276 -11.05 31.78 31.27
C ALA A 276 -10.33 33.03 31.79
N ASN A 277 -9.21 33.40 31.16
CA ASN A 277 -8.52 34.64 31.45
C ASN A 277 -9.08 35.75 30.57
N GLN A 278 -9.68 36.70 31.26
CA GLN A 278 -10.30 37.92 30.79
C GLN A 278 -9.33 38.74 29.94
N VAL A 279 -9.90 39.29 28.87
CA VAL A 279 -9.41 40.46 28.16
C VAL A 279 -9.26 41.59 29.17
N HIS A 280 -8.02 41.99 29.47
CA HIS A 280 -7.74 43.29 30.07
C HIS A 280 -6.96 44.12 29.04
N GLU A 281 -7.67 45.02 28.38
CA GLU A 281 -7.08 46.14 27.66
C GLU A 281 -6.26 46.98 28.65
N SER A 282 -5.03 47.31 28.28
CA SER A 282 -4.27 48.40 28.88
C SER A 282 -3.30 48.94 27.83
N SER A 283 -3.69 50.07 27.26
CA SER A 283 -2.84 50.95 26.44
C SER A 283 -1.68 51.53 27.26
N ALA A 284 -0.49 51.48 26.67
CA ALA A 284 0.62 52.44 26.83
C ALA A 284 1.62 52.08 25.72
N ASP A 285 1.64 52.78 24.59
CA ASP A 285 2.39 54.02 24.37
C ASP A 285 3.79 53.99 25.00
N SER A 286 4.81 53.70 24.19
CA SER A 286 6.12 54.33 24.37
C SER A 286 6.97 54.22 23.11
N THR A 287 7.33 55.40 22.63
CA THR A 287 8.23 55.73 21.52
C THR A 287 9.71 55.51 21.90
N GLY A 288 10.55 55.21 20.90
CA GLY A 288 12.02 55.24 20.97
C GLY A 288 12.63 53.97 20.35
N GLY A 289 13.36 53.97 19.23
CA GLY A 289 14.33 54.96 18.76
C GLY A 289 15.73 54.46 19.10
N HIS A 290 16.35 53.65 18.23
CA HIS A 290 17.81 53.56 18.21
C HIS A 290 18.36 53.15 16.84
N GLU A 291 19.11 54.09 16.26
CA GLU A 291 20.05 53.94 15.15
C GLU A 291 21.23 53.05 15.53
N GLY A 292 21.80 52.34 14.56
CA GLY A 292 22.99 51.51 14.74
C GLY A 292 23.52 50.92 13.44
N THR A 293 24.06 51.78 12.59
CA THR A 293 24.88 51.52 11.40
C THR A 293 26.17 50.77 11.73
N THR A 294 26.57 49.77 10.92
CA THR A 294 27.95 49.60 10.38
C THR A 294 27.95 48.59 9.22
N ASP A 295 28.05 49.13 8.00
CA ASP A 295 29.06 48.88 6.97
C ASP A 295 29.67 47.48 6.69
N ASN A 296 29.47 47.10 5.41
CA ASN A 296 30.46 46.64 4.43
C ASN A 296 31.27 45.35 4.65
N MET A 297 31.13 44.41 3.70
CA MET A 297 32.21 44.15 2.72
C MET A 297 31.67 43.59 1.39
N GLU A 298 32.21 44.19 0.33
CA GLU A 298 32.00 43.97 -1.10
C GLU A 298 32.65 42.68 -1.66
N GLY A 299 32.23 42.34 -2.89
CA GLY A 299 33.08 41.75 -3.95
C GLY A 299 32.63 40.35 -4.36
N GLY A 300 31.85 40.17 -5.43
CA GLY A 300 32.29 40.20 -6.85
C GLY A 300 32.20 38.75 -7.38
N ASP A 301 31.86 38.40 -8.62
CA ASP A 301 31.71 39.11 -9.88
C ASP A 301 30.71 38.35 -10.77
N LYS A 302 30.29 39.05 -11.82
CA LYS A 302 29.38 38.70 -12.92
C LYS A 302 29.76 37.43 -13.67
N ASP A 303 28.76 36.75 -14.26
CA ASP A 303 28.86 36.42 -15.69
C ASP A 303 27.48 36.32 -16.34
N ASP A 304 27.42 36.89 -17.54
CA ASP A 304 26.24 37.12 -18.38
C ASP A 304 25.90 35.86 -19.20
N GLY A 305 24.63 35.64 -19.55
CA GLY A 305 24.31 34.46 -20.35
C GLY A 305 22.86 34.20 -20.75
N ASP A 306 22.31 35.13 -21.52
CA ASP A 306 21.49 34.89 -22.71
C ASP A 306 19.97 34.61 -22.57
N ASP A 307 19.26 35.44 -23.35
CA ASP A 307 17.84 35.47 -23.62
C ASP A 307 17.36 34.20 -24.35
N ASN A 308 16.17 33.72 -23.99
CA ASN A 308 15.14 33.51 -25.01
C ASN A 308 13.75 33.41 -24.37
N GLN A 309 12.96 34.45 -24.67
CA GLN A 309 11.51 34.45 -24.58
C GLN A 309 10.95 33.45 -25.60
N ASP A 310 10.06 32.57 -25.14
CA ASP A 310 8.98 32.07 -25.99
C ASP A 310 7.67 32.14 -25.19
N ASP A 311 6.87 33.13 -25.58
CA ASP A 311 5.50 33.37 -25.17
C ASP A 311 4.59 32.22 -25.63
N LEU A 312 4.07 31.43 -24.69
CA LEU A 312 2.89 30.59 -24.91
C LEU A 312 1.88 30.82 -23.80
N LYS A 313 1.02 31.82 -24.04
CA LYS A 313 -0.23 32.07 -23.30
C LYS A 313 -1.18 30.88 -23.44
N GLY A 314 -1.11 29.96 -22.49
CA GLY A 314 -2.11 28.91 -22.25
C GLY A 314 -2.91 29.22 -20.98
N ASN A 315 -4.05 29.88 -21.15
CA ASN A 315 -4.94 30.36 -20.11
C ASN A 315 -5.81 29.22 -19.54
N VAL A 316 -5.41 28.57 -18.44
CA VAL A 316 -6.30 27.96 -17.42
C VAL A 316 -5.58 27.96 -16.07
N SER A 317 -5.65 29.07 -15.34
CA SER A 317 -5.26 29.13 -13.92
C SER A 317 -6.50 29.00 -13.06
N SER A 318 -6.73 27.80 -12.52
CA SER A 318 -7.38 27.64 -11.22
C SER A 318 -6.29 27.26 -10.22
N THR A 319 -5.34 28.17 -9.97
CA THR A 319 -4.45 28.10 -8.82
C THR A 319 -5.31 28.19 -7.56
N THR A 320 -5.67 27.02 -7.04
CA THR A 320 -6.18 26.93 -5.67
C THR A 320 -4.95 27.13 -4.81
N GLU A 321 -4.75 28.34 -4.29
CA GLU A 321 -3.68 28.62 -3.32
C GLU A 321 -3.79 27.59 -2.20
N LEU A 322 -2.77 26.72 -2.11
CA LEU A 322 -2.67 25.72 -1.07
C LEU A 322 -2.28 26.45 0.21
N ASP A 323 -3.19 26.42 1.19
CA ASP A 323 -2.92 26.88 2.54
C ASP A 323 -1.73 26.08 3.10
N PRO A 324 -0.60 26.72 3.45
CA PRO A 324 0.58 26.02 3.96
C PRO A 324 0.30 25.27 5.27
N ASP A 325 -0.77 25.61 5.97
CA ASP A 325 -1.21 24.95 7.20
C ASP A 325 -2.22 23.81 6.94
N ASP A 326 -2.69 23.63 5.69
CA ASP A 326 -3.51 22.47 5.34
C ASP A 326 -2.64 21.21 5.24
N SER A 327 -2.74 20.40 6.30
CA SER A 327 -2.06 19.12 6.41
C SER A 327 -2.31 18.21 5.20
N GLY A 328 -3.42 18.39 4.46
CA GLY A 328 -3.81 17.56 3.32
C GLY A 328 -4.46 16.22 3.70
N PHE A 329 -4.66 16.00 5.01
CA PHE A 329 -5.12 14.72 5.59
C PHE A 329 -6.64 14.65 5.83
N GLY A 330 -7.42 15.61 5.33
CA GLY A 330 -8.88 15.50 5.33
C GLY A 330 -9.55 15.47 6.71
N GLY A 331 -8.88 15.96 7.77
CA GLY A 331 -9.39 15.96 9.14
C GLY A 331 -10.75 16.67 9.34
N ASN A 332 -11.20 17.42 8.33
CA ASN A 332 -12.41 18.24 8.38
C ASN A 332 -13.50 17.72 7.41
N GLY A 333 -13.46 16.46 7.01
CA GLY A 333 -14.38 15.89 6.02
C GLY A 333 -14.08 16.28 4.57
N LYS A 334 -12.95 16.96 4.33
CA LYS A 334 -12.43 17.20 2.97
C LYS A 334 -11.72 15.95 2.45
N ARG A 335 -11.83 15.69 1.15
CA ARG A 335 -11.17 14.56 0.50
C ARG A 335 -9.65 14.79 0.50
N ALA A 336 -8.88 13.80 0.94
CA ALA A 336 -7.42 13.89 0.92
C ALA A 336 -6.92 14.13 -0.52
N ILE A 337 -6.01 15.11 -0.68
CA ILE A 337 -5.42 15.46 -1.98
C ILE A 337 -3.96 15.01 -1.95
N PHE A 338 -3.61 14.12 -2.88
CA PHE A 338 -2.25 13.60 -3.03
C PHE A 338 -1.56 14.39 -4.16
N THR A 339 -0.48 15.10 -3.85
CA THR A 339 0.36 15.79 -4.84
C THR A 339 1.69 15.07 -5.01
N SER A 340 2.25 15.08 -6.22
CA SER A 340 3.54 14.46 -6.56
C SER A 340 4.74 15.08 -5.84
N THR A 341 4.59 16.26 -5.24
CA THR A 341 5.62 16.93 -4.44
C THR A 341 5.71 16.41 -3.01
N LYS A 342 4.67 15.74 -2.49
CA LYS A 342 4.64 15.17 -1.14
C LYS A 342 5.02 13.67 -1.09
N PHE A 343 5.23 13.00 -2.23
CA PHE A 343 5.47 11.55 -2.33
C PHE A 343 6.61 11.15 -3.23
#